data_AF-A0A3M3W7F2-F1
#
_entry.id   AF-A0A3M3W7F2-F1
#
_cell.length_a   1.000
_cell.length_b   1.000
_cell.length_c   1.000
_cell.angle_alpha   90.00
_cell.angle_beta   90.00
_cell.angle_gamma   90.00
#
_symmetry.space_group_name_H-M   'P 1'
#
loop_
_entity.id
_entity.type
_entity.pdbx_description
1 polymer ?
#
loop_
_entity_poly.entity_id
_entity_poly.type
_entity_poly.pdbx_seq_one_letter_code
_entity_poly.pdbx_strand_id
1 'polypeptide(L)'
;MVDKGFRLFYCLYFGCKLAFRALAPSGPANMTQISERFLVQAHLDAKQPKALSPAEQARYRADIAAELKKQDAVLVAHYYCDPVIQALAEETGG
;
A
#
# COMPACT_ATOMS: atom_id res chain seq x y z
N MET A 1 5.17 -29.68 21.01
CA MET A 1 6.54 -29.15 20.88
C MET A 1 6.74 -28.64 19.46
N VAL A 2 6.14 -27.49 19.14
CA VAL A 2 6.62 -26.49 18.18
C VAL A 2 6.11 -25.15 18.71
N ASP A 3 6.83 -24.65 19.71
CA ASP A 3 6.87 -23.23 20.00
C ASP A 3 7.74 -22.57 18.94
N LYS A 4 7.21 -21.53 18.27
CA LYS A 4 7.80 -20.17 18.22
C LYS A 4 7.17 -19.33 17.10
N GLY A 5 6.43 -18.30 17.50
CA GLY A 5 6.58 -16.99 16.87
C GLY A 5 5.67 -16.65 15.68
N PHE A 6 4.39 -17.02 15.69
CA PHE A 6 3.41 -16.26 14.91
C PHE A 6 3.23 -14.90 15.59
N ARG A 7 4.12 -13.94 15.28
CA ARG A 7 4.00 -12.56 15.73
C ARG A 7 2.89 -11.91 14.91
N LEU A 8 1.68 -12.32 15.25
CA LEU A 8 0.41 -11.79 14.84
C LEU A 8 0.34 -10.34 15.31
N PHE A 9 0.85 -9.40 14.51
CA PHE A 9 0.58 -7.98 14.71
C PHE A 9 -0.86 -7.72 14.22
N TYR A 10 -1.83 -8.23 14.99
CA TYR A 10 -3.24 -7.96 14.77
C TYR A 10 -3.52 -6.53 15.24
N CYS A 11 -3.73 -5.68 14.24
CA CYS A 11 -4.25 -4.33 14.33
C CYS A 11 -5.57 -4.33 15.11
N LEU A 12 -5.52 -3.92 16.37
CA LEU A 12 -6.71 -3.63 17.17
C LEU A 12 -7.19 -2.22 16.81
N TYR A 13 -8.09 -2.11 15.84
CA TYR A 13 -8.97 -0.95 15.72
C TYR A 13 -10.37 -1.41 15.34
N PHE A 14 -11.21 -1.68 16.33
CA PHE A 14 -12.66 -1.60 16.15
C PHE A 14 -13.36 -1.18 17.46
N GLY A 15 -13.91 0.04 17.42
CA GLY A 15 -15.25 0.32 17.95
C GLY A 15 -15.37 0.91 19.36
N CYS A 16 -15.50 2.25 19.45
CA CYS A 16 -16.63 2.84 20.19
C CYS A 16 -16.84 4.35 19.92
N LYS A 17 -18.05 4.65 19.43
CA LYS A 17 -18.86 5.86 19.66
C LYS A 17 -18.32 7.24 19.23
N LEU A 18 -18.70 7.56 18.00
CA LEU A 18 -19.37 8.78 17.55
C LEU A 18 -19.91 9.70 18.67
N ALA A 19 -19.27 10.86 18.83
CA ALA A 19 -19.87 12.08 19.38
C ALA A 19 -19.30 13.29 18.61
N PHE A 20 -19.69 13.41 17.34
CA PHE A 20 -19.29 14.51 16.47
C PHE A 20 -20.16 15.74 16.80
N ARG A 21 -19.73 16.55 17.76
CA ARG A 21 -20.33 17.86 18.03
C ARG A 21 -19.73 18.84 17.02
N ALA A 22 -20.49 19.11 15.97
CA ALA A 22 -20.15 20.13 14.97
C ALA A 22 -20.15 21.52 15.61
N LEU A 23 -18.96 22.09 15.79
CA LEU A 23 -18.76 23.54 15.83
C LEU A 23 -17.63 23.84 14.86
N ALA A 24 -18.01 24.27 13.65
CA ALA A 24 -17.08 24.83 12.69
C ALA A 24 -16.83 26.30 13.07
N PRO A 25 -15.58 26.72 13.37
CA PRO A 25 -15.22 28.12 13.28
C PRO A 25 -15.01 28.45 11.79
N SER A 26 -15.91 29.25 11.23
CA SER A 26 -15.73 29.92 9.95
C SER A 26 -14.61 30.96 10.07
N GLY A 27 -13.37 30.52 9.88
CA GLY A 27 -12.20 31.36 9.56
C GLY A 27 -11.96 31.39 8.04
N PRO A 28 -11.10 32.29 7.52
CA PRO A 28 -10.92 32.51 6.08
C PRO A 28 -10.12 31.35 5.45
N ALA A 29 -10.74 30.19 5.33
CA ALA A 29 -10.24 29.09 4.54
C ALA A 29 -10.62 29.34 3.08
N ASN A 30 -9.70 29.83 2.23
CA ASN A 30 -9.84 29.46 0.82
C ASN A 30 -8.63 29.66 -0.10
N MET A 31 -7.74 30.64 0.10
CA MET A 31 -6.78 30.95 -0.99
C MET A 31 -5.42 30.25 -0.85
N THR A 32 -4.83 30.26 0.35
CA THR A 32 -3.50 29.68 0.59
C THR A 32 -3.52 28.14 0.56
N GLN A 33 -4.56 27.52 1.13
CA GLN A 33 -4.75 26.07 1.13
C GLN A 33 -4.91 25.48 -0.29
N ILE A 34 -5.57 26.21 -1.21
CA ILE A 34 -5.70 25.79 -2.61
C ILE A 34 -4.33 25.83 -3.31
N SER A 35 -3.52 26.86 -3.05
CA SER A 35 -2.18 27.00 -3.64
C SER A 35 -1.21 25.92 -3.16
N GLU A 36 -1.22 25.57 -1.88
CA GLU A 36 -0.37 24.51 -1.31
C GLU A 36 -0.70 23.14 -1.90
N ARG A 37 -1.99 22.80 -2.01
CA ARG A 37 -2.44 21.55 -2.63
C ARG A 37 -1.97 21.43 -4.08
N PHE A 38 -2.02 22.52 -4.85
CA PHE A 38 -1.59 22.52 -6.24
C PHE A 38 -0.09 22.30 -6.40
N LEU A 39 0.72 22.95 -5.55
CA LEU A 39 2.17 22.75 -5.54
C LEU A 39 2.55 21.32 -5.16
N VAL A 40 1.88 20.74 -4.16
CA VAL A 40 2.09 19.35 -3.75
C VAL A 40 1.71 18.39 -4.88
N GLN A 41 0.57 18.61 -5.55
CA GLN A 41 0.14 17.77 -6.66
C GLN A 41 1.16 17.78 -7.80
N ALA A 42 1.59 18.97 -8.24
CA ALA A 42 2.58 19.10 -9.31
C ALA A 42 3.92 18.43 -8.95
N HIS A 43 4.34 18.50 -7.68
CA HIS A 43 5.55 17.83 -7.20
C HIS A 43 5.42 16.31 -7.23
N LEU A 44 4.26 15.76 -6.87
CA LEU A 44 4.00 14.33 -6.90
C LEU A 44 3.89 13.78 -8.33
N ASP A 45 3.23 14.53 -9.23
CA ASP A 45 3.07 14.15 -10.64
C ASP A 45 4.44 14.06 -11.35
N ALA A 46 5.36 14.97 -11.02
CA ALA A 46 6.73 14.94 -11.53
C ALA A 46 7.56 13.75 -11.01
N LYS A 47 7.11 13.05 -9.97
CA LYS A 47 7.83 11.95 -9.30
C LYS A 47 7.17 10.58 -9.50
N GLN A 48 6.26 10.46 -10.46
CA GLN A 48 5.59 9.19 -10.74
C GLN A 48 6.61 8.09 -11.11
N PRO A 49 6.48 6.88 -10.55
CA PRO A 49 7.32 5.76 -10.91
C PRO A 49 7.23 5.45 -12.40
N LYS A 50 8.36 5.08 -13.01
CA LYS A 50 8.38 4.61 -14.39
C LYS A 50 7.54 3.34 -14.52
N ALA A 51 6.57 3.35 -15.42
CA ALA A 51 5.82 2.14 -15.77
C ALA A 51 6.75 1.10 -16.39
N LEU A 52 6.63 -0.15 -15.93
CA LEU A 52 7.39 -1.27 -16.47
C LEU A 52 6.82 -1.71 -17.82
N SER A 53 7.68 -2.11 -18.75
CA SER A 53 7.23 -2.79 -19.97
C SER A 53 6.70 -4.20 -19.63
N PRO A 54 5.85 -4.79 -20.49
CA PRO A 54 5.34 -6.15 -20.27
C PRO A 54 6.45 -7.21 -20.12
N ALA A 55 7.55 -7.05 -20.88
CA ALA A 55 8.69 -7.95 -20.82
C ALA A 55 9.46 -7.82 -19.49
N GLU A 56 9.67 -6.59 -19.01
CA GLU A 56 10.31 -6.35 -17.71
C GLU A 56 9.45 -6.90 -16.57
N GLN A 57 8.14 -6.68 -16.62
CA GLN A 57 7.22 -7.19 -15.62
C GLN A 57 7.23 -8.73 -15.56
N ALA A 58 7.16 -9.41 -16.72
CA ALA A 58 7.22 -10.86 -16.78
C ALA A 58 8.55 -11.40 -16.22
N ARG A 59 9.66 -10.76 -16.56
CA ARG A 59 10.99 -11.13 -16.01
C ARG A 59 11.01 -11.00 -14.49
N TYR A 60 10.59 -9.86 -13.95
CA TYR A 60 10.60 -9.65 -12.50
C TYR A 60 9.66 -10.61 -11.76
N ARG A 61 8.50 -10.93 -12.31
CA ARG A 61 7.60 -11.93 -11.71
C ARG A 61 8.26 -13.30 -11.60
N ALA A 62 8.96 -13.74 -12.66
CA ALA A 62 9.69 -15.00 -12.65
C ALA A 62 10.84 -14.99 -11.63
N ASP A 63 11.61 -13.90 -11.58
CA ASP A 63 12.72 -13.73 -10.65
C ASP A 63 12.23 -13.75 -9.18
N ILE A 64 11.13 -13.06 -8.88
CA ILE A 64 10.53 -13.03 -7.54
C ILE A 64 10.05 -14.43 -7.14
N ALA A 65 9.33 -15.14 -8.01
CA ALA A 65 8.85 -16.49 -7.72
C ALA A 65 10.01 -17.47 -7.46
N ALA A 66 11.09 -17.37 -8.23
CA ALA A 66 12.29 -18.18 -8.04
C ALA A 66 12.97 -17.90 -6.69
N GLU A 67 13.06 -16.62 -6.31
CA GLU A 67 13.69 -16.22 -5.06
C GLU A 67 12.84 -16.62 -3.84
N LEU A 68 11.51 -16.52 -3.92
CA LEU A 68 10.59 -17.01 -2.88
C LEU A 68 10.81 -18.49 -2.61
N LYS A 69 10.89 -19.31 -3.66
CA LYS A 69 11.18 -20.74 -3.52
C LYS A 69 12.56 -21.01 -2.92
N LYS A 70 13.57 -20.27 -3.37
CA LYS A 70 14.95 -20.42 -2.87
C LYS A 70 15.07 -20.09 -1.39
N GLN A 71 14.25 -19.15 -0.90
CA GLN A 71 14.25 -18.72 0.48
C GLN A 71 13.20 -19.41 1.36
N ASP A 72 12.41 -20.34 0.81
CA ASP A 72 11.25 -20.93 1.49
C ASP A 72 10.32 -19.84 2.07
N ALA A 73 10.05 -18.84 1.23
CA ALA A 73 9.35 -17.61 1.58
C ALA A 73 8.01 -17.47 0.85
N VAL A 74 7.21 -16.56 1.37
CA VAL A 74 5.76 -16.44 1.16
C VAL A 74 5.46 -14.97 0.83
N LEU A 75 4.69 -14.71 -0.22
CA LEU A 75 4.39 -13.36 -0.70
C LEU A 75 3.00 -12.93 -0.28
N VAL A 76 2.91 -12.01 0.67
CA VAL A 76 1.64 -11.51 1.19
C VAL A 76 1.31 -10.15 0.59
N ALA A 77 0.26 -10.09 -0.23
CA ALA A 77 -0.28 -8.84 -0.74
C ALA A 77 -1.36 -8.27 0.19
N HIS A 78 -1.27 -6.98 0.54
CA HIS A 78 -2.25 -6.28 1.36
C HIS A 78 -3.25 -5.50 0.49
N TYR A 79 -4.39 -5.10 1.07
CA TYR A 79 -5.61 -4.61 0.39
C TYR A 79 -5.42 -3.45 -0.62
N TYR A 80 -4.27 -2.78 -0.62
CA TYR A 80 -3.94 -1.68 -1.53
C TYR A 80 -2.58 -1.89 -2.25
N CYS A 81 -2.27 -3.13 -2.62
CA CYS A 81 -1.13 -3.46 -3.46
C CYS A 81 -1.47 -3.36 -4.95
N ASP A 82 -0.45 -3.25 -5.79
CA ASP A 82 -0.61 -3.29 -7.25
C ASP A 82 -1.25 -4.63 -7.67
N PRO A 83 -2.22 -4.63 -8.61
CA PRO A 83 -2.91 -5.85 -9.04
C PRO A 83 -1.95 -6.94 -9.54
N VAL A 84 -0.78 -6.56 -10.06
CA VAL A 84 0.23 -7.50 -10.55
C VAL A 84 0.88 -8.25 -9.39
N ILE A 85 1.12 -7.57 -8.27
CA ILE A 85 1.70 -8.18 -7.07
C ILE A 85 0.67 -9.04 -6.36
N GLN A 86 -0.59 -8.59 -6.32
CA GLN A 86 -1.71 -9.40 -5.81
C GLN A 86 -1.83 -10.72 -6.59
N ALA A 87 -1.85 -10.65 -7.93
CA ALA A 87 -1.91 -11.84 -8.78
C ALA A 87 -0.69 -12.76 -8.58
N LEU A 88 0.51 -12.18 -8.45
CA LEU A 88 1.72 -12.96 -8.18
C LEU A 88 1.64 -13.68 -6.83
N ALA A 89 1.17 -13.01 -5.78
CA ALA A 89 0.97 -13.61 -4.47
C ALA A 89 0.00 -14.81 -4.54
N GLU A 90 -1.12 -14.65 -5.22
CA GLU A 90 -2.11 -15.72 -5.42
C GLU A 90 -1.53 -16.90 -6.21
N GLU A 91 -0.75 -16.64 -7.25
CA GLU A 91 -0.06 -17.68 -8.03
C GLU A 91 1.00 -18.42 -7.21
N THR A 92 1.70 -17.74 -6.31
CA THR A 92 2.71 -18.35 -5.43
C THR A 92 2.12 -19.03 -4.20
N GLY A 93 0.81 -18.94 -4.00
CA GLY A 93 0.08 -19.60 -2.91
C GLY A 93 -0.14 -18.75 -1.66
N GLY A 94 0.19 -17.45 -1.74
CA GLY A 94 0.23 -16.53 -0.61
C GLY A 94 1.34 -16.92 0.31
#